data_AF-A0A511TFV8-F1
#
_entry.id   AF-A0A511TFV8-F1
#
_cell.length_a   1.000
_cell.length_b   1.000
_cell.length_c   1.000
_cell.angle_alpha   90.00
_cell.angle_beta   90.00
_cell.angle_gamma   90.00
#
_symmetry.space_group_name_H-M   'P 1'
#
loop_
_entity.id
_entity.type
_entity.pdbx_description
1 polymer ?
#
loop_
_entity_poly.entity_id
_entity_poly.type
_entity_poly.pdbx_seq_one_letter_code
_entity_poly.pdbx_strand_id
1 'polypeptide(L)'
;MSSRTKLRSLLLGGVLLVSSTAGSASAPAVSLEGIELRVFDRAKGALVAVDEASDPYGMNVDAVLLVKVKGTYEGDKPLKLKLSASAPKEESEAGERGAWKTAQTRELHVLAEGGVTVVPFLLTYRCASTVKVVATLTGPGVQGTRKLDTAFPCAE
;
A
#
# COMPACT_ATOMS: atom_id res chain seq x y z
N MET A 1 -14.19 -10.99 -82.22
CA MET A 1 -13.28 -10.23 -81.32
C MET A 1 -14.08 -9.07 -80.73
N SER A 2 -14.18 -9.04 -79.39
CA SER A 2 -14.33 -7.92 -78.41
C SER A 2 -15.25 -6.71 -78.72
N SER A 3 -16.02 -6.12 -77.79
CA SER A 3 -16.05 -6.20 -76.33
C SER A 3 -17.40 -5.69 -75.80
N ARG A 4 -17.87 -6.24 -74.67
CA ARG A 4 -19.03 -5.75 -73.88
C ARG A 4 -18.53 -4.87 -72.76
N THR A 5 -19.16 -3.71 -72.51
CA THR A 5 -18.88 -2.93 -71.29
C THR A 5 -20.20 -2.59 -70.58
N LYS A 6 -20.43 -3.28 -69.46
CA LYS A 6 -21.49 -3.01 -68.49
C LYS A 6 -21.03 -1.88 -67.55
N LEU A 7 -21.79 -0.81 -67.40
CA LEU A 7 -21.60 0.13 -66.28
C LEU A 7 -22.19 -0.48 -65.00
N ARG A 8 -21.32 -0.70 -64.01
CA ARG A 8 -21.66 -1.16 -62.67
C ARG A 8 -22.21 0.02 -61.84
N SER A 9 -23.36 -0.22 -61.24
CA SER A 9 -23.98 0.59 -60.19
C SER A 9 -23.02 0.71 -58.99
N LEU A 10 -22.73 1.94 -58.56
CA LEU A 10 -21.93 2.21 -57.37
C LEU A 10 -22.78 1.93 -56.11
N LEU A 11 -22.27 1.04 -55.27
CA LEU A 11 -22.77 0.73 -53.92
C LEU A 11 -22.52 1.94 -53.00
N LEU A 12 -23.59 2.65 -52.62
CA LEU A 12 -23.62 3.46 -51.41
C LEU A 12 -24.24 2.61 -50.30
N GLY A 13 -23.40 2.08 -49.42
CA GLY A 13 -23.80 1.38 -48.21
C GLY A 13 -22.86 1.77 -47.08
N GLY A 14 -23.09 2.94 -46.50
CA GLY A 14 -22.32 3.45 -45.36
C GLY A 14 -22.54 2.57 -44.14
N VAL A 15 -21.48 1.88 -43.72
CA VAL A 15 -21.42 1.21 -42.43
C VAL A 15 -21.11 2.29 -41.39
N LEU A 16 -22.13 2.70 -40.63
CA LEU A 16 -21.94 3.46 -39.38
C LEU A 16 -21.19 2.57 -38.39
N LEU A 17 -19.87 2.75 -38.30
CA LEU A 17 -19.09 2.27 -37.18
C LEU A 17 -19.48 3.12 -35.95
N VAL A 18 -20.45 2.62 -35.19
CA VAL A 18 -20.73 3.08 -33.83
C VAL A 18 -19.46 2.85 -33.03
N SER A 19 -18.65 3.90 -32.97
CA SER A 19 -17.43 3.97 -32.19
C SER A 19 -17.85 3.90 -30.75
N SER A 20 -17.85 2.69 -30.22
CA SER A 20 -18.02 2.43 -28.80
C SER A 20 -16.86 3.14 -28.13
N THR A 21 -17.13 4.32 -27.55
CA THR A 21 -16.19 5.00 -26.68
C THR A 21 -15.92 4.03 -25.54
N ALA A 22 -14.83 3.28 -25.65
CA ALA A 22 -14.24 2.57 -24.55
C ALA A 22 -13.94 3.65 -23.51
N GLY A 23 -14.85 3.80 -22.54
CA GLY A 23 -14.65 4.68 -21.42
C GLY A 23 -13.32 4.28 -20.81
N SER A 24 -12.32 5.14 -20.97
CA SER A 24 -11.07 5.02 -20.24
C SER A 24 -11.48 4.99 -18.77
N ALA A 25 -11.43 3.80 -18.18
CA ALA A 25 -11.57 3.65 -16.75
C ALA A 25 -10.46 4.52 -16.14
N SER A 26 -10.86 5.68 -15.60
CA SER A 26 -9.96 6.57 -14.89
C SER A 26 -9.19 5.73 -13.86
N ALA A 27 -7.87 5.87 -13.84
CA ALA A 27 -7.04 5.19 -12.87
C ALA A 27 -7.62 5.41 -11.45
N PRO A 28 -7.55 4.40 -10.55
CA PRO A 28 -8.13 4.53 -9.23
C PRO A 28 -7.59 5.79 -8.55
N ALA A 29 -8.51 6.64 -8.08
CA ALA A 29 -8.19 7.92 -7.43
C ALA A 29 -7.39 7.75 -6.13
N VAL A 30 -7.19 6.50 -5.67
CA VAL A 30 -6.57 6.14 -4.40
C VAL A 30 -5.44 5.14 -4.60
N SER A 31 -4.29 5.39 -3.96
CA SER A 31 -3.14 4.49 -4.00
C SER A 31 -2.34 4.51 -2.69
N LEU A 32 -1.51 3.48 -2.50
CA LEU A 32 -0.52 3.44 -1.41
C LEU A 32 0.75 4.17 -1.87
N GLU A 33 1.04 5.29 -1.20
CA GLU A 33 2.23 6.10 -1.48
C GLU A 33 3.48 5.49 -0.84
N GLY A 34 3.41 5.12 0.44
CA GLY A 34 4.56 4.61 1.17
C GLY A 34 4.23 4.05 2.55
N ILE A 35 5.23 3.44 3.17
CA ILE A 35 5.21 2.95 4.54
C ILE A 35 6.45 3.53 5.21
N GLU A 36 6.28 4.10 6.40
CA GLU A 36 7.37 4.70 7.16
C GLU A 36 7.40 4.09 8.56
N LEU A 37 8.58 3.67 9.01
CA LEU A 37 8.79 3.21 10.38
C LEU A 37 9.21 4.39 11.25
N ARG A 38 8.45 4.60 12.33
CA ARG A 38 8.79 5.48 13.43
C ARG A 38 8.76 4.67 14.72
N VAL A 39 9.33 5.22 15.77
CA VAL A 39 9.17 4.69 17.12
C VAL A 39 8.60 5.77 18.02
N PHE A 40 7.70 5.37 18.90
CA PHE A 40 7.29 6.22 20.02
C PHE A 40 8.30 6.04 21.13
N ASP A 41 9.19 7.03 21.29
CA ASP A 41 10.18 7.08 22.36
C ASP A 41 9.50 7.59 23.63
N ARG A 42 9.39 6.70 24.63
CA ARG A 42 8.71 7.00 25.90
C ARG A 42 9.50 7.97 26.77
N ALA A 43 10.83 8.00 26.64
CA ALA A 43 11.67 8.94 27.38
C ALA A 43 11.49 10.37 26.85
N LYS A 44 11.29 10.50 25.53
CA LYS A 44 11.02 11.80 24.89
C LYS A 44 9.54 12.16 24.84
N GLY A 45 8.64 11.18 25.01
CA GLY A 45 7.20 11.34 24.83
C GLY A 45 6.81 11.70 23.39
N ALA A 46 7.58 11.26 22.40
CA ALA A 46 7.45 11.71 21.01
C ALA A 46 7.65 10.58 19.99
N LEU A 47 7.04 10.74 18.81
CA LEU A 47 7.35 9.91 17.64
C LEU A 47 8.62 10.43 16.97
N VAL A 48 9.63 9.57 16.88
CA VAL A 48 10.95 9.89 16.32
C VAL A 48 11.35 8.85 15.28
N ALA A 49 12.34 9.17 14.45
CA ALA A 49 12.97 8.14 13.62
C ALA A 49 13.71 7.11 14.49
N VAL A 50 13.92 5.90 13.99
CA VAL A 50 14.51 4.80 14.78
C VAL A 50 15.93 5.16 15.26
N ASP A 51 16.71 5.82 14.41
CA ASP A 51 18.07 6.31 14.66
C ASP A 51 18.13 7.52 15.61
N GLU A 52 17.01 8.21 15.79
CA GLU A 52 16.87 9.33 16.73
C GLU A 52 16.39 8.89 18.11
N ALA A 53 15.96 7.64 18.28
CA ALA A 53 15.46 7.15 19.56
C ALA A 53 16.58 7.07 20.60
N SER A 54 16.28 7.44 21.84
CA SER A 54 17.25 7.35 22.95
C SER A 54 17.70 5.91 23.22
N ASP A 55 16.80 4.95 23.03
CA ASP A 55 17.04 3.52 23.17
C ASP A 55 16.14 2.77 22.16
N PRO A 56 16.66 2.41 20.97
CA PRO A 56 15.88 1.76 19.94
C PRO A 56 15.65 0.26 20.20
N TYR A 57 16.03 -0.29 21.36
CA TYR A 57 16.06 -1.74 21.60
C TYR A 57 14.79 -2.32 22.24
N GLY A 58 13.66 -1.64 22.10
CA GLY A 58 12.33 -2.17 22.42
C GLY A 58 11.85 -2.04 23.86
N MET A 59 12.74 -1.73 24.83
CA MET A 59 12.31 -1.54 26.22
C MET A 59 11.54 -0.23 26.43
N ASN A 60 11.97 0.83 25.75
CA ASN A 60 11.44 2.19 25.91
C ASN A 60 10.79 2.73 24.64
N VAL A 61 10.58 1.88 23.64
CA VAL A 61 10.05 2.26 22.34
C VAL A 61 8.93 1.35 21.88
N ASP A 62 7.88 1.95 21.30
CA ASP A 62 6.83 1.22 20.61
C ASP A 62 6.96 1.43 19.09
N ALA A 63 6.90 0.35 18.31
CA ALA A 63 7.02 0.44 16.84
C ALA A 63 5.72 1.01 16.24
N VAL A 64 5.86 2.06 15.44
CA VAL A 64 4.75 2.72 14.75
C VAL A 64 5.01 2.73 13.25
N LEU A 65 4.17 2.00 12.51
CA LEU A 65 4.20 2.01 11.05
C LEU A 65 3.15 2.98 10.53
N LEU A 66 3.60 4.01 9.84
CA LEU A 66 2.78 5.03 9.22
C LEU A 66 2.57 4.68 7.75
N VAL A 67 1.35 4.29 7.39
CA VAL A 67 1.01 3.97 6.00
C VAL A 67 0.39 5.21 5.35
N LYS A 68 1.02 5.67 4.27
CA LYS A 68 0.58 6.85 3.50
C LYS A 68 -0.34 6.41 2.36
N VAL A 69 -1.60 6.83 2.42
CA VAL A 69 -2.60 6.60 1.38
C VAL A 69 -2.85 7.93 0.67
N LYS A 70 -2.56 7.98 -0.63
CA LYS A 70 -2.72 9.18 -1.45
C LYS A 70 -4.01 9.09 -2.25
N GLY A 71 -4.79 10.16 -2.27
CA GLY A 71 -6.00 10.24 -3.07
C GLY A 71 -7.24 10.62 -2.28
N THR A 72 -8.37 10.70 -2.99
CA THR A 72 -9.70 11.02 -2.43
C THR A 72 -10.60 9.79 -2.49
N TYR A 73 -11.38 9.56 -1.43
CA TYR A 73 -12.34 8.47 -1.39
C TYR A 73 -13.58 8.86 -0.60
N GLU A 74 -14.74 8.79 -1.25
CA GLU A 74 -16.07 8.95 -0.68
C GLU A 74 -16.98 7.87 -1.26
N GLY A 75 -16.72 6.61 -0.90
CA GLY A 75 -17.50 5.46 -1.37
C GLY A 75 -18.41 4.90 -0.28
N ASP A 76 -19.55 4.33 -0.69
CA ASP A 76 -20.54 3.72 0.21
C ASP A 76 -20.00 2.55 1.06
N LYS A 77 -18.90 1.93 0.62
CA LYS A 77 -18.22 0.83 1.32
C LYS A 77 -16.83 1.28 1.77
N PRO A 78 -16.35 0.96 2.97
CA PRO A 78 -15.00 1.34 3.37
C PRO A 78 -13.93 0.64 2.54
N LEU A 79 -12.81 1.33 2.32
CA LEU A 79 -11.57 0.68 1.90
C LEU A 79 -11.00 -0.11 3.07
N LYS A 80 -10.37 -1.25 2.79
CA LYS A 80 -9.67 -2.05 3.79
C LYS A 80 -8.17 -1.88 3.61
N LEU A 81 -7.52 -1.32 4.63
CA LEU A 81 -6.08 -1.21 4.70
C LEU A 81 -5.54 -2.26 5.68
N LYS A 82 -4.92 -3.30 5.14
CA LYS A 82 -4.25 -4.34 5.93
C LYS A 82 -2.75 -4.08 5.98
N LEU A 83 -2.18 -4.10 7.17
CA LEU A 83 -0.73 -4.09 7.38
C LEU A 83 -0.32 -5.44 7.96
N SER A 84 0.68 -6.08 7.39
CA SER A 84 1.34 -7.25 8.00
C SER A 84 2.83 -7.02 8.14
N ALA A 85 3.37 -7.35 9.31
CA ALA A 85 4.80 -7.33 9.57
C ALA A 85 5.26 -8.74 9.97
N SER A 86 6.44 -9.15 9.53
CA SER A 86 7.00 -10.45 9.86
C SER A 86 8.52 -10.46 9.86
N ALA A 87 9.10 -11.28 10.72
CA ALA A 87 10.52 -11.60 10.71
C ALA A 87 10.72 -13.13 10.64
N PRO A 88 11.76 -13.61 9.94
CA PRO A 88 12.13 -15.01 9.98
C PRO A 88 12.71 -15.39 11.35
N LYS A 89 12.95 -16.70 11.56
CA LYS A 89 13.78 -17.17 12.66
C LYS A 89 15.21 -16.67 12.42
N GLU A 90 15.87 -16.23 13.48
CA GLU A 90 17.22 -15.66 13.45
C GLU A 90 18.02 -16.21 14.64
N GLU A 91 19.32 -16.44 14.43
CA GLU A 91 20.27 -16.75 15.49
C GLU A 91 21.25 -15.59 15.62
N SER A 92 21.60 -15.25 16.87
CA SER A 92 22.50 -14.14 17.22
C SER A 92 23.34 -14.50 18.44
N GLU A 93 24.31 -13.66 18.78
CA GLU A 93 25.13 -13.85 19.99
C GLU A 93 24.29 -13.83 21.28
N ALA A 94 23.19 -13.07 21.30
CA ALA A 94 22.24 -13.02 22.40
C ALA A 94 21.27 -14.23 22.43
N GLY A 95 21.40 -15.18 21.48
CA GLY A 95 20.59 -16.39 21.39
C GLY A 95 19.63 -16.43 20.20
N GLU A 96 18.76 -17.46 20.21
CA GLU A 96 17.78 -17.70 19.16
C GLU A 96 16.56 -16.76 19.29
N ARG A 97 16.17 -16.14 18.18
CA ARG A 97 14.95 -15.36 18.03
C ARG A 97 13.98 -16.10 17.11
N GLY A 98 12.84 -16.50 17.66
CA GLY A 98 11.82 -17.22 16.90
C GLY A 98 11.16 -16.36 15.83
N ALA A 99 10.81 -17.00 14.70
CA ALA A 99 10.05 -16.36 13.63
C ALA A 99 8.73 -15.77 14.14
N TRP A 100 8.30 -14.66 13.56
CA TRP A 100 7.04 -14.04 13.94
C TRP A 100 6.33 -13.33 12.80
N LYS A 101 5.01 -13.19 12.96
CA LYS A 101 4.15 -12.47 12.05
C LYS A 101 2.99 -11.85 12.81
N THR A 102 2.66 -10.61 12.46
CA THR A 102 1.48 -9.91 12.96
C THR A 102 0.76 -9.24 11.78
N ALA A 103 -0.55 -9.07 11.91
CA ALA A 103 -1.35 -8.36 10.93
C ALA A 103 -2.47 -7.57 11.61
N GLN A 104 -2.73 -6.38 11.09
CA GLN A 104 -3.81 -5.50 11.52
C GLN A 104 -4.55 -5.00 10.29
N THR A 105 -5.85 -4.76 10.43
CA THR A 105 -6.69 -4.20 9.36
C THR A 105 -7.40 -2.96 9.88
N ARG A 106 -7.46 -1.92 9.05
CA ARG A 106 -8.23 -0.69 9.28
C ARG A 106 -9.24 -0.52 8.17
N GLU A 107 -10.42 -0.04 8.52
CA GLU A 107 -11.43 0.39 7.55
C GLU A 107 -11.33 1.90 7.37
N LEU A 108 -11.21 2.34 6.12
CA LEU A 108 -11.09 3.76 5.76
C LEU A 108 -12.39 4.14 5.05
N HIS A 109 -13.25 4.87 5.75
CA HIS A 109 -14.53 5.33 5.23
C HIS A 109 -14.38 6.58 4.36
N VAL A 110 -13.46 7.46 4.74
CA VAL A 110 -13.16 8.73 4.06
C VAL A 110 -11.65 8.92 4.06
N LEU A 111 -11.12 9.51 3.00
CA LEU A 111 -9.72 9.97 2.93
C LEU A 111 -9.68 11.49 2.91
N ALA A 112 -8.58 12.08 3.39
CA ALA A 112 -8.38 13.52 3.37
C ALA A 112 -8.50 14.08 1.94
N GLU A 113 -9.23 15.19 1.78
CA GLU A 113 -9.42 15.86 0.49
C GLU A 113 -8.07 16.26 -0.14
N GLY A 114 -7.81 15.79 -1.37
CA GLY A 114 -6.65 16.18 -2.19
C GLY A 114 -5.25 15.80 -1.66
N GLY A 115 -5.16 15.07 -0.55
CA GLY A 115 -3.92 14.91 0.20
C GLY A 115 -3.45 13.47 0.43
N VAL A 116 -2.54 13.36 1.40
CA VAL A 116 -2.00 12.09 1.91
C VAL A 116 -2.63 11.83 3.27
N THR A 117 -3.43 10.76 3.36
CA THR A 117 -3.93 10.27 4.64
C THR A 117 -2.88 9.36 5.27
N VAL A 118 -2.42 9.70 6.47
CA VAL A 118 -1.46 8.89 7.24
C VAL A 118 -2.24 8.00 8.20
N VAL A 119 -2.16 6.69 8.03
CA VAL A 119 -2.82 5.71 8.88
C VAL A 119 -1.78 5.04 9.80
N PRO A 120 -1.82 5.27 11.12
CA PRO A 120 -0.87 4.68 12.04
C PRO A 120 -1.26 3.25 12.42
N PHE A 121 -0.25 2.38 12.51
CA PHE A 121 -0.34 1.03 13.03
C PHE A 121 0.67 0.86 14.16
N LEU A 122 0.16 0.59 15.37
CA LEU A 122 0.97 0.27 16.53
C LEU A 122 1.29 -1.22 16.52
N LEU A 123 2.56 -1.58 16.55
CA LEU A 123 3.00 -2.96 16.66
C LEU A 123 3.73 -3.17 17.99
N THR A 124 3.51 -4.33 18.60
CA THR A 124 4.37 -4.79 19.69
C THR A 124 5.80 -4.88 19.16
N TYR A 125 6.72 -4.20 19.82
CA TYR A 125 8.12 -4.22 19.44
C TYR A 125 8.71 -5.62 19.66
N ARG A 126 9.11 -6.27 18.56
CA ARG A 126 9.80 -7.57 18.58
C ARG A 126 11.05 -7.42 17.74
N CYS A 127 12.19 -7.28 18.39
CA CYS A 127 13.43 -7.00 17.69
C CYS A 127 13.76 -8.13 16.69
N ALA A 128 14.31 -7.76 15.55
CA ALA A 128 14.78 -8.64 14.48
C ALA A 128 15.63 -7.83 13.50
N SER A 129 16.71 -8.42 13.01
CA SER A 129 17.59 -7.80 12.01
C SER A 129 16.88 -7.56 10.67
N THR A 130 15.87 -8.39 10.36
CA THR A 130 15.11 -8.33 9.12
C THR A 130 13.62 -8.42 9.40
N VAL A 131 12.91 -7.33 9.14
CA VAL A 131 11.45 -7.22 9.24
C VAL A 131 10.89 -6.84 7.87
N LYS A 132 9.99 -7.69 7.37
CA LYS A 132 9.24 -7.44 6.14
C LYS A 132 7.87 -6.89 6.50
N VAL A 133 7.57 -5.69 6.02
CA VAL A 133 6.28 -5.04 6.17
C VAL A 133 5.57 -5.01 4.83
N VAL A 134 4.29 -5.36 4.82
CA VAL A 134 3.42 -5.34 3.64
C VAL A 134 2.13 -4.63 3.99
N ALA A 135 1.85 -3.52 3.31
CA ALA A 135 0.57 -2.85 3.34
C ALA A 135 -0.23 -3.22 2.09
N THR A 136 -1.49 -3.60 2.26
CA THR A 136 -2.42 -3.94 1.19
C THR A 136 -3.67 -3.11 1.35
N LEU A 137 -4.03 -2.37 0.31
CA LEU A 137 -5.26 -1.58 0.24
C LEU A 137 -6.23 -2.26 -0.74
N THR A 138 -7.43 -2.55 -0.29
CA THR A 138 -8.49 -3.16 -1.11
C THR A 138 -9.81 -2.43 -0.94
N GLY A 139 -10.62 -2.40 -2.00
CA GLY A 139 -11.96 -1.81 -1.97
C GLY A 139 -12.57 -1.77 -3.37
N PRO A 140 -13.76 -1.18 -3.52
CA PRO A 140 -14.39 -1.00 -4.83
C PRO A 140 -13.46 -0.27 -5.80
N GLY A 141 -13.04 -0.96 -6.87
CA GLY A 141 -12.12 -0.40 -7.87
C GLY A 141 -10.69 -0.11 -7.38
N VAL A 142 -10.33 -0.46 -6.15
CA VAL A 142 -9.02 -0.19 -5.54
C VAL A 142 -8.35 -1.50 -5.13
N GLN A 143 -7.16 -1.74 -5.66
CA GLN A 143 -6.27 -2.80 -5.21
C GLN A 143 -4.83 -2.34 -5.31
N GLY A 144 -4.12 -2.31 -4.19
CA GLY A 144 -2.73 -1.88 -4.13
C GLY A 144 -1.95 -2.63 -3.06
N THR A 145 -0.64 -2.78 -3.27
CA THR A 145 0.27 -3.32 -2.26
C THR A 145 1.57 -2.53 -2.23
N ARG A 146 2.08 -2.26 -1.04
CA ARG A 146 3.40 -1.68 -0.79
C ARG A 146 4.15 -2.52 0.21
N LYS A 147 5.47 -2.53 0.07
CA LYS A 147 6.39 -3.25 0.93
C LYS A 147 7.42 -2.30 1.49
N LEU A 148 7.87 -2.59 2.70
CA LEU A 148 9.01 -1.96 3.35
C LEU A 148 9.81 -3.09 3.99
N ASP A 149 11.06 -3.23 3.56
CA ASP A 149 12.04 -4.06 4.26
C ASP A 149 12.77 -3.13 5.24
N THR A 150 12.79 -3.50 6.51
CA THR A 150 13.35 -2.70 7.61
C THR A 150 13.96 -3.63 8.67
N ALA A 151 14.52 -3.06 9.74
CA ALA A 151 14.93 -3.79 10.93
C ALA A 151 14.24 -3.21 12.17
N PHE A 152 14.05 -4.04 13.19
CA PHE A 152 13.72 -3.61 14.54
C PHE A 152 14.96 -3.90 15.39
N PRO A 153 15.85 -2.91 15.64
CA PRO A 153 17.11 -3.11 16.35
C PRO A 153 16.97 -3.92 17.64
N CYS A 154 17.88 -4.89 17.80
CA CYS A 154 18.06 -5.68 19.00
C CYS A 154 19.22 -5.10 19.82
N ALA A 155 19.12 -5.14 21.15
CA ALA A 155 20.30 -5.04 21.99
C ALA A 155 21.07 -6.35 21.85
N GLU A 156 22.38 -6.25 21.63
CA GLU A 156 23.32 -7.38 21.62
C GLU A 156 24.05 -7.45 22.96
#